data_AF-A0A937H8Z2-F1
#
_entry.id   AF-A0A937H8Z2-F1
#
_cell.length_a   1.000
_cell.length_b   1.000
_cell.length_c   1.000
_cell.angle_alpha   90.00
_cell.angle_beta   90.00
_cell.angle_gamma   90.00
#
_symmetry.space_group_name_H-M   'P 1'
#
loop_
_entity.id
_entity.type
_entity.pdbx_description
1 polymer ?
#
loop_
_entity_poly.entity_id
_entity_poly.type
_entity_poly.pdbx_seq_one_letter_code
_entity_poly.pdbx_strand_id
1 'polypeptide(L)'
;MRGYVFSGVVDAIRAAGGEVYAVTSEPQALASRAQEEWALSFECVGDPHQEIAGAARQQGLLDLRTNEVGEFITRDTAWDVSHPKGFYQPGVLALNTERLLYRWRSIPNRKNMGGAGGRPTEDYVWRKIQAALNDPLGNDAELDEMPETGGKAPPFFIFSLMLMAHGWFVRPKAFTYQGDGANPMQRFPLVMMRLLAFFGCWIAAFILLPTIWVGLALTLYAPLAILGIRKVYGTFAVEMPE
;
A
#
# COMPACT_ATOMS: atom_id res chain seq x y z
N MET A 1 -7.77 6.40 -2.60
CA MET A 1 -7.05 7.70 -2.71
C MET A 1 -7.96 8.92 -2.71
N ARG A 2 -9.28 8.81 -2.50
CA ARG A 2 -10.16 9.99 -2.39
C ARG A 2 -10.25 10.60 -0.98
N GLY A 3 -9.54 10.08 0.02
CA GLY A 3 -9.60 10.57 1.41
C GLY A 3 -9.34 12.08 1.52
N TYR A 4 -8.27 12.55 0.88
CA TYR A 4 -7.86 13.95 0.85
C TYR A 4 -8.88 14.92 0.23
N VAL A 5 -9.73 14.46 -0.71
CA VAL A 5 -10.78 15.29 -1.31
C VAL A 5 -11.94 15.47 -0.35
N PHE A 6 -12.21 14.49 0.51
CA PHE A 6 -13.30 14.55 1.49
C PHE A 6 -12.90 15.23 2.79
N SER A 7 -11.62 15.28 3.14
CA SER A 7 -11.14 15.91 4.38
C SER A 7 -10.97 17.43 4.31
N GLY A 8 -10.81 17.99 3.11
CA GLY A 8 -10.52 19.43 2.93
C GLY A 8 -9.09 19.83 3.32
N VAL A 9 -8.22 18.85 3.63
CA VAL A 9 -6.83 19.10 4.07
C VAL A 9 -6.01 19.82 2.99
N VAL A 10 -6.22 19.49 1.71
CA VAL A 10 -5.52 20.17 0.60
C VAL A 10 -5.85 21.66 0.56
N ASP A 11 -7.13 22.01 0.71
CA ASP A 11 -7.56 23.41 0.73
C ASP A 11 -7.03 24.14 1.97
N ALA A 12 -6.96 23.45 3.12
CA ALA A 12 -6.37 24.01 4.34
C ALA A 12 -4.86 24.28 4.19
N ILE A 13 -4.12 23.38 3.54
CA ILE A 13 -2.68 23.58 3.24
C ILE A 13 -2.51 24.81 2.34
N ARG A 14 -3.34 24.94 1.30
CA ARG A 14 -3.31 26.10 0.39
C ARG A 14 -3.68 27.40 1.09
N ALA A 15 -4.68 27.38 1.97
CA ALA A 15 -5.06 28.53 2.77
C ALA A 15 -3.94 28.98 3.72
N ALA A 16 -3.06 28.07 4.14
CA ALA A 16 -1.84 28.37 4.90
C ALA A 16 -0.65 28.78 4.02
N GLY A 17 -0.83 28.92 2.70
CA GLY A 17 0.22 29.33 1.76
C GLY A 17 1.12 28.19 1.26
N GLY A 18 0.74 26.94 1.49
CA GLY A 18 1.46 25.75 0.98
C GLY A 18 0.88 25.18 -0.31
N GLU A 19 1.52 24.13 -0.83
CA GLU A 19 1.03 23.33 -1.95
C GLU A 19 1.32 21.84 -1.69
N VAL A 20 0.52 20.96 -2.31
CA VAL A 20 0.66 19.51 -2.22
C VAL A 20 1.20 18.98 -3.56
N TYR A 21 2.11 18.01 -3.48
CA TYR A 21 2.59 17.27 -4.64
C TYR A 21 2.52 15.78 -4.34
N ALA A 22 2.09 14.98 -5.31
CA ALA A 22 2.24 13.53 -5.26
C ALA A 22 3.43 13.11 -6.11
N VAL A 23 4.40 12.43 -5.51
CA VAL A 23 5.58 11.92 -6.22
C VAL A 23 5.47 10.40 -6.34
N THR A 24 5.65 9.87 -7.55
CA THR A 24 5.64 8.43 -7.83
C THR A 24 6.94 8.01 -8.50
N SER A 25 7.32 6.75 -8.37
CA SER A 25 8.48 6.16 -9.09
C SER A 25 8.10 5.66 -10.49
N GLU A 26 6.89 5.96 -10.94
CA GLU A 26 6.46 5.73 -12.32
C GLU A 26 6.85 6.90 -13.23
N PRO A 27 6.94 6.70 -14.57
CA PRO A 27 7.13 7.79 -15.53
C PRO A 27 6.05 8.87 -15.44
N GLN A 28 6.41 10.10 -15.82
CA GLN A 28 5.52 11.27 -15.80
C GLN A 28 4.19 11.04 -16.54
N ALA A 29 4.19 10.29 -17.63
CA ALA A 29 2.97 9.96 -18.37
C ALA A 29 1.94 9.21 -17.51
N LEU A 30 2.39 8.26 -16.67
CA LEU A 30 1.52 7.53 -15.75
C LEU A 30 1.10 8.38 -14.55
N ALA A 31 2.01 9.21 -14.03
CA ALA A 31 1.68 10.18 -12.98
C ALA A 31 0.58 11.16 -13.42
N SER A 32 0.70 11.71 -14.63
CA SER A 32 -0.28 12.64 -15.23
C SER A 32 -1.63 11.95 -15.45
N ARG A 33 -1.61 10.72 -15.97
CA ARG A 33 -2.81 9.90 -16.14
C ARG A 33 -3.51 9.64 -14.80
N ALA A 34 -2.76 9.32 -13.74
CA ALA A 34 -3.32 9.12 -12.42
C ALA A 34 -3.94 10.39 -11.85
N GLN A 35 -3.32 11.56 -12.07
CA GLN A 35 -3.88 12.86 -11.70
C GLN A 35 -5.26 13.08 -12.34
N GLU A 36 -5.38 12.83 -13.65
CA GLU A 36 -6.62 12.99 -14.40
C GLU A 36 -7.69 11.94 -14.01
N GLU A 37 -7.36 10.65 -14.09
CA GLU A 37 -8.30 9.56 -13.84
C GLU A 37 -8.80 9.53 -12.39
N TRP A 38 -7.96 9.95 -11.43
CA TRP A 38 -8.34 10.01 -10.02
C TRP A 38 -8.87 11.38 -9.60
N ALA A 39 -8.91 12.35 -10.53
CA ALA A 39 -9.35 13.73 -10.32
C ALA A 39 -8.63 14.37 -9.12
N LEU A 40 -7.31 14.23 -9.05
CA LEU A 40 -6.50 14.83 -8.01
C LEU A 40 -6.38 16.33 -8.26
N SER A 41 -6.59 17.12 -7.20
CA SER A 41 -6.58 18.59 -7.27
C SER A 41 -5.17 19.19 -7.16
N PHE A 42 -4.14 18.35 -7.16
CA PHE A 42 -2.73 18.70 -6.98
C PHE A 42 -1.86 17.97 -8.01
N GLU A 43 -0.63 18.45 -8.19
CA GLU A 43 0.28 17.94 -9.21
C GLU A 43 0.83 16.55 -8.85
N CYS A 44 0.84 15.66 -9.84
CA CYS A 44 1.50 14.35 -9.78
C CYS A 44 2.79 14.37 -10.60
N VAL A 45 3.91 14.14 -9.93
CA VAL A 45 5.26 14.14 -10.50
C VAL A 45 5.77 12.69 -10.59
N GLY A 46 6.19 12.29 -11.79
CA GLY A 46 6.89 11.04 -12.02
C GLY A 46 8.38 11.17 -11.81
N ASP A 47 8.94 10.35 -10.94
CA ASP A 47 10.37 10.25 -10.60
C ASP A 47 10.91 8.83 -10.91
N PRO A 48 10.88 8.38 -12.18
CA PRO A 48 11.25 7.01 -12.57
C PRO A 48 12.73 6.68 -12.32
N HIS A 49 13.58 7.71 -12.23
CA HIS A 49 15.00 7.59 -11.96
C HIS A 49 15.39 7.89 -10.52
N GLN A 50 14.41 8.17 -9.66
CA GLN A 50 14.55 8.40 -8.22
C GLN A 50 15.47 9.57 -7.86
N GLU A 51 15.45 10.63 -8.66
CA GLU A 51 16.26 11.83 -8.48
C GLU A 51 15.74 12.70 -7.34
N ILE A 52 14.42 12.87 -7.23
CA ILE A 52 13.79 13.62 -6.14
C ILE A 52 14.00 12.87 -4.82
N ALA A 53 13.73 11.56 -4.82
CA ALA A 53 13.96 10.72 -3.64
C ALA A 53 15.46 10.68 -3.26
N GLY A 54 16.35 10.64 -4.26
CA GLY A 54 17.80 10.69 -4.06
C GLY A 54 18.27 12.00 -3.44
N ALA A 55 17.77 13.14 -3.93
CA ALA A 55 18.08 14.46 -3.39
C ALA A 55 17.57 14.60 -1.94
N ALA A 56 16.33 14.16 -1.66
CA ALA A 56 15.75 14.17 -0.32
C ALA A 56 16.58 13.34 0.67
N ARG A 57 17.09 12.18 0.24
CA ARG A 57 18.01 11.35 1.05
C ARG A 57 19.34 12.05 1.29
N GLN A 58 19.97 12.58 0.24
CA GLN A 58 21.29 13.24 0.34
C GLN A 58 21.27 14.45 1.27
N GLN A 59 20.14 15.17 1.30
CA GLN A 59 19.93 16.31 2.17
C GLN A 59 19.44 15.94 3.58
N GLY A 60 19.32 14.65 3.90
CA GLY A 60 18.87 14.18 5.22
C GLY A 60 17.38 14.45 5.52
N LEU A 61 16.58 14.79 4.50
CA LEU A 61 15.17 15.15 4.64
C LEU A 61 14.32 13.90 4.87
N LEU A 62 14.33 12.98 3.91
CA LEU A 62 13.57 11.73 3.98
C LEU A 62 14.25 10.66 3.13
N ASP A 63 14.49 9.51 3.75
CA ASP A 63 15.00 8.33 3.06
C ASP A 63 13.90 7.29 2.88
N LEU A 64 13.30 7.28 1.69
CA LEU A 64 12.30 6.30 1.29
C LEU A 64 12.97 4.97 0.95
N ARG A 65 12.35 3.88 1.41
CA ARG A 65 12.70 2.53 0.96
C ARG A 65 12.18 2.31 -0.45
N THR A 66 12.95 1.56 -1.24
CA THR A 66 12.55 1.13 -2.58
C THR A 66 12.54 -0.39 -2.64
N ASN A 67 11.57 -0.93 -3.36
CA ASN A 67 11.43 -2.36 -3.57
C ASN A 67 11.52 -2.68 -5.06
N GLU A 68 12.07 -3.85 -5.38
CA GLU A 68 12.07 -4.35 -6.74
C GLU A 68 10.66 -4.67 -7.23
N VAL A 69 10.42 -4.48 -8.53
CA VAL A 69 9.15 -4.82 -9.15
C VAL A 69 9.05 -6.35 -9.29
N GLY A 70 8.22 -6.97 -8.45
CA GLY A 70 7.99 -8.42 -8.48
C GLY A 70 6.74 -8.84 -9.27
N GLU A 71 6.66 -10.14 -9.59
CA GLU A 71 5.52 -10.76 -10.29
C GLU A 71 4.15 -10.47 -9.63
N PHE A 72 4.12 -10.31 -8.30
CA PHE A 72 2.91 -9.98 -7.56
C PHE A 72 2.31 -8.61 -7.91
N ILE A 73 3.14 -7.68 -8.39
CA ILE A 73 2.74 -6.32 -8.76
C ILE A 73 2.44 -6.26 -10.26
N THR A 74 3.22 -6.97 -11.10
CA THR A 74 3.13 -6.84 -12.57
C THR A 74 2.12 -7.77 -13.24
N ARG A 75 1.92 -8.98 -12.70
CA ARG A 75 1.18 -10.02 -13.43
C ARG A 75 -0.32 -9.78 -13.48
N ASP A 76 -0.83 -9.09 -12.47
CA ASP A 76 -2.26 -8.89 -12.28
C ASP A 76 -2.65 -7.42 -12.49
N THR A 77 -1.85 -6.58 -13.16
CA THR A 77 -2.23 -5.21 -13.56
C THR A 77 -2.73 -5.16 -15.00
N ALA A 78 -3.56 -4.16 -15.32
CA ALA A 78 -4.04 -3.94 -16.68
C ALA A 78 -3.12 -3.04 -17.53
N TRP A 79 -1.99 -2.61 -16.96
CA TRP A 79 -0.98 -1.81 -17.63
C TRP A 79 0.40 -2.35 -17.32
N ASP A 80 1.36 -1.98 -18.17
CA ASP A 80 2.77 -2.26 -17.96
C ASP A 80 3.29 -1.45 -16.78
N VAL A 81 3.63 -2.16 -15.71
CA VAL A 81 4.24 -1.56 -14.51
C VAL A 81 5.64 -1.10 -14.87
N SER A 82 5.87 0.21 -14.78
CA SER A 82 7.15 0.82 -15.13
C SER A 82 7.76 1.48 -13.90
N HIS A 83 8.69 0.78 -13.26
CA HIS A 83 9.56 1.37 -12.24
C HIS A 83 11.02 0.99 -12.53
N PRO A 84 11.75 1.77 -13.36
CA PRO A 84 13.08 1.42 -13.83
C PRO A 84 14.09 1.13 -12.71
N LYS A 85 13.93 1.75 -11.54
CA LYS A 85 14.77 1.55 -10.34
C LYS A 85 14.02 0.96 -9.14
N GLY A 86 12.88 0.31 -9.39
CA GLY A 86 11.98 -0.16 -8.33
C GLY A 86 11.01 0.92 -7.84
N PHE A 87 10.04 0.49 -7.04
CA PHE A 87 8.93 1.33 -6.58
C PHE A 87 9.15 1.84 -5.16
N TYR A 88 8.63 3.03 -4.87
CA TYR A 88 8.69 3.61 -3.53
C TYR A 88 7.78 2.90 -2.55
N GLN A 89 8.28 2.71 -1.34
CA GLN A 89 7.42 2.60 -0.17
C GLN A 89 6.80 3.96 0.14
N PRO A 90 5.54 4.00 0.64
CA PRO A 90 4.87 5.25 0.94
C PRO A 90 5.66 6.11 1.94
N GLY A 91 5.57 7.43 1.78
CA GLY A 91 6.09 8.39 2.74
C GLY A 91 5.40 9.74 2.61
N VAL A 92 5.66 10.62 3.58
CA VAL A 92 5.19 12.00 3.61
C VAL A 92 6.37 12.88 3.99
N LEU A 93 6.56 13.97 3.25
CA LEU A 93 7.56 14.99 3.53
C LEU A 93 6.88 16.35 3.45
N ALA A 94 6.99 17.16 4.50
CA ALA A 94 6.54 18.54 4.53
C ALA A 94 7.68 19.42 5.03
N LEU A 95 7.94 20.51 4.33
CA LEU A 95 9.00 21.46 4.61
C LEU A 95 8.54 22.86 4.19
N ASN A 96 9.14 23.89 4.78
CA ASN A 96 9.06 25.25 4.29
C ASN A 96 10.47 25.73 3.88
N THR A 97 10.64 27.02 3.65
CA THR A 97 11.93 27.62 3.27
C THR A 97 13.00 27.54 4.36
N GLU A 98 12.61 27.31 5.61
CA GLU A 98 13.50 27.39 6.76
C GLU A 98 13.85 26.01 7.31
N ARG A 99 12.88 25.08 7.31
CA ARG A 99 13.01 23.82 8.03
C ARG A 99 12.03 22.74 7.57
N LEU A 100 12.30 21.53 8.04
CA LEU A 100 11.43 20.38 7.96
C LEU A 100 10.27 20.49 8.95
N LEU A 101 9.04 20.40 8.46
CA LEU A 101 7.81 20.53 9.26
C LEU A 101 7.23 19.18 9.68
N TYR A 102 7.35 18.16 8.82
CA TYR A 102 6.89 16.81 9.10
C TYR A 102 7.57 15.80 8.18
N ARG A 103 7.87 14.62 8.69
CA ARG A 103 8.30 13.50 7.84
C ARG A 103 7.85 12.15 8.39
N TRP A 104 7.50 11.26 7.48
CA TRP A 104 7.13 9.88 7.77
C TRP A 104 7.54 8.98 6.61
N ARG A 105 7.94 7.73 6.91
CA ARG A 105 8.18 6.69 5.91
C ARG A 105 7.59 5.36 6.35
N SER A 106 7.08 4.60 5.39
CA SER A 106 6.72 3.22 5.59
C SER A 106 7.97 2.35 5.67
N ILE A 107 8.11 1.59 6.76
CA ILE A 107 9.12 0.51 6.89
C ILE A 107 8.39 -0.82 6.67
N PRO A 108 8.60 -1.51 5.53
CA PRO A 108 7.91 -2.76 5.23
C PRO A 108 8.16 -3.83 6.29
N ASN A 109 7.06 -4.38 6.81
CA ASN A 109 7.09 -5.48 7.76
C ASN A 109 5.78 -6.27 7.69
N ARG A 110 5.72 -7.34 8.48
CA ARG A 110 4.53 -8.18 8.53
C ARG A 110 3.29 -7.46 9.08
N LYS A 111 3.46 -6.53 10.02
CA LYS A 111 2.34 -5.79 10.65
C LYS A 111 1.68 -4.82 9.68
N ASN A 112 2.40 -4.28 8.71
CA ASN A 112 1.88 -3.39 7.68
C ASN A 112 1.75 -4.05 6.30
N MET A 113 1.79 -5.38 6.22
CA MET A 113 1.62 -6.16 4.98
C MET A 113 2.64 -5.75 3.90
N GLY A 114 3.92 -5.66 4.27
CA GLY A 114 4.98 -5.26 3.35
C GLY A 114 4.90 -3.80 2.90
N GLY A 115 4.38 -2.92 3.77
CA GLY A 115 4.21 -1.48 3.52
C GLY A 115 2.89 -1.08 2.84
N ALA A 116 1.98 -2.03 2.62
CA ALA A 116 0.67 -1.76 2.03
C ALA A 116 -0.30 -1.05 3.00
N GLY A 117 -0.14 -1.24 4.30
CA GLY A 117 -0.95 -0.63 5.37
C GLY A 117 -0.18 0.38 6.23
N GLY A 118 -0.88 0.95 7.23
CA GLY A 118 -0.24 1.77 8.27
C GLY A 118 0.14 3.18 7.84
N ARG A 119 -0.50 3.73 6.80
CA ARG A 119 -0.30 5.12 6.38
C ARG A 119 -0.93 6.10 7.39
N PRO A 120 -0.28 7.23 7.68
CA PRO A 120 -0.86 8.25 8.54
C PRO A 120 -2.17 8.79 7.95
N THR A 121 -3.12 9.18 8.79
CA THR A 121 -4.31 9.91 8.33
C THR A 121 -3.93 11.33 7.92
N GLU A 122 -4.63 11.85 6.91
CA GLU A 122 -4.45 13.20 6.40
C GLU A 122 -4.61 14.27 7.49
N ASP A 123 -5.61 14.13 8.36
CA ASP A 123 -5.88 15.06 9.45
C ASP A 123 -4.76 15.05 10.51
N TYR A 124 -4.21 13.86 10.79
CA TYR A 124 -3.09 13.72 11.71
C TYR A 124 -1.84 14.42 11.15
N VAL A 125 -1.51 14.18 9.88
CA VAL A 125 -0.38 14.83 9.20
C VAL A 125 -0.55 16.34 9.24
N TRP A 126 -1.73 16.84 8.86
CA TRP A 126 -1.99 18.27 8.85
C TRP A 126 -1.85 18.91 10.23
N ARG A 127 -2.40 18.27 11.28
CA ARG A 127 -2.25 18.73 12.67
C ARG A 127 -0.78 18.82 13.09
N LYS A 128 0.07 17.87 12.67
CA LYS A 128 1.51 17.92 12.95
C LYS A 128 2.19 19.07 12.22
N ILE A 129 1.87 19.29 10.95
CA ILE A 129 2.38 20.42 10.17
C ILE A 129 1.96 21.75 10.80
N GLN A 130 0.70 21.91 11.20
CA GLN A 130 0.22 23.11 11.88
C GLN A 130 0.93 23.36 13.20
N ALA A 131 1.16 22.31 13.99
CA ALA A 131 1.92 22.44 15.23
C ALA A 131 3.35 22.93 14.98
N ALA A 132 4.02 22.43 13.93
CA ALA A 132 5.33 22.92 13.53
C ALA A 132 5.28 24.37 13.04
N LEU A 133 4.32 24.73 12.18
CA LEU A 133 4.17 26.12 11.70
C LEU A 133 3.93 27.13 12.83
N ASN A 134 3.25 26.71 13.91
CA ASN A 134 3.00 27.53 15.10
C ASN A 134 4.23 27.64 16.04
N ASP A 135 5.31 26.94 15.75
CA ASP A 135 6.60 27.03 16.45
C ASP A 135 7.73 27.44 15.48
N PRO A 136 7.83 28.73 15.09
CA PRO A 136 8.78 29.16 14.06
C PRO A 136 10.25 28.97 14.47
N LEU A 137 10.54 28.94 15.77
CA LEU A 137 11.88 28.73 16.31
C LEU A 137 12.21 27.25 16.57
N GLY A 138 11.29 26.34 16.21
CA GLY A 138 11.46 24.91 16.36
C GLY A 138 12.53 24.34 15.43
N ASN A 139 13.15 23.23 15.86
CA ASN A 139 14.08 22.47 15.03
C ASN A 139 13.36 21.70 13.92
N ASP A 140 14.12 21.14 12.97
CA ASP A 140 13.61 20.18 12.00
C ASP A 140 12.83 19.03 12.66
N ALA A 141 11.70 18.66 12.06
CA ALA A 141 10.87 17.58 12.57
C ALA A 141 11.61 16.22 12.60
N GLU A 142 11.51 15.52 13.73
CA GLU A 142 11.98 14.14 13.82
C GLU A 142 11.16 13.20 12.93
N LEU A 143 11.71 12.01 12.64
CA LEU A 143 10.98 11.00 11.90
C LEU A 143 9.82 10.47 12.72
N ASP A 144 8.61 10.56 12.19
CA ASP A 144 7.44 10.00 12.86
C ASP A 144 7.42 8.47 12.70
N GLU A 145 7.62 7.75 13.80
CA GLU A 145 7.62 6.28 13.83
C GLU A 145 6.26 5.69 14.20
N MET A 146 5.36 6.48 14.78
CA MET A 146 4.09 6.02 15.34
C MET A 146 2.93 6.97 14.97
N PRO A 147 2.65 7.16 13.68
CA PRO A 147 1.56 8.01 13.27
C PRO A 147 0.20 7.44 13.67
N GLU A 148 -0.79 8.32 13.78
CA GLU A 148 -2.19 7.93 13.81
C GLU A 148 -2.61 7.44 12.41
N THR A 149 -3.16 6.24 12.33
CA THR A 149 -3.51 5.59 11.05
C THR A 149 -5.01 5.32 10.97
N GLY A 150 -5.58 5.36 9.76
CA GLY A 150 -7.03 5.24 9.53
C GLY A 150 -7.61 3.82 9.73
N GLY A 151 -6.87 2.91 10.36
CA GLY A 151 -7.30 1.55 10.62
C GLY A 151 -6.14 0.57 10.81
N LYS A 152 -6.38 -0.49 11.58
CA LYS A 152 -5.40 -1.58 11.73
C LYS A 152 -5.41 -2.46 10.49
N ALA A 153 -4.22 -2.78 9.99
CA ALA A 153 -4.07 -3.83 8.98
C ALA A 153 -4.68 -5.15 9.51
N PRO A 154 -5.32 -5.96 8.63
CA PRO A 154 -5.79 -7.28 9.02
C PRO A 154 -4.61 -8.13 9.52
N PRO A 155 -4.83 -9.08 10.45
CA PRO A 155 -3.81 -10.04 10.83
C PRO A 155 -3.21 -10.71 9.60
N PHE A 156 -1.89 -10.85 9.54
CA PHE A 156 -1.20 -11.31 8.32
C PHE A 156 -1.70 -12.66 7.79
N PHE A 157 -2.11 -13.57 8.68
CA PHE A 157 -2.72 -14.84 8.29
C PHE A 157 -4.01 -14.64 7.49
N ILE A 158 -4.88 -13.73 7.95
CA ILE A 158 -6.11 -13.36 7.26
C ILE A 158 -5.78 -12.70 5.92
N PHE A 159 -4.82 -11.78 5.88
CA PHE A 159 -4.32 -11.19 4.63
C PHE A 159 -3.88 -12.26 3.62
N SER A 160 -3.09 -13.25 4.04
CA SER A 160 -2.66 -14.36 3.19
C SER A 160 -3.84 -15.17 2.65
N LEU A 161 -4.83 -15.49 3.49
CA LEU A 161 -6.05 -16.17 3.05
C LEU A 161 -6.85 -15.35 2.05
N MET A 162 -6.91 -14.03 2.21
CA MET A 162 -7.59 -13.15 1.28
C MET A 162 -6.93 -13.11 -0.10
N LEU A 163 -5.59 -13.08 -0.15
CA LEU A 163 -4.87 -13.17 -1.43
C LEU A 163 -5.11 -14.51 -2.13
N MET A 164 -5.15 -15.62 -1.37
CA MET A 164 -5.50 -16.94 -1.90
C MET A 164 -6.93 -16.97 -2.43
N ALA A 165 -7.90 -16.47 -1.67
CA ALA A 165 -9.31 -16.40 -2.08
C ALA A 165 -9.52 -15.53 -3.32
N HIS A 166 -8.74 -14.46 -3.48
CA HIS A 166 -8.79 -13.61 -4.66
C HIS A 166 -8.39 -14.37 -5.94
N GLY A 167 -7.38 -15.24 -5.86
CA GLY A 167 -6.99 -16.15 -6.94
C GLY A 167 -7.63 -17.54 -6.86
N TRP A 168 -8.84 -17.63 -6.33
CA TRP A 168 -9.66 -18.85 -6.29
C TRP A 168 -9.00 -20.04 -5.59
N PHE A 169 -8.16 -19.78 -4.59
CA PHE A 169 -7.43 -20.80 -3.83
C PHE A 169 -6.42 -21.62 -4.65
N VAL A 170 -6.25 -21.31 -5.95
CA VAL A 170 -5.27 -21.97 -6.82
C VAL A 170 -3.90 -21.30 -6.69
N ARG A 171 -3.89 -19.97 -6.66
CA ARG A 171 -2.68 -19.15 -6.50
C ARG A 171 -3.04 -17.81 -5.85
N PRO A 172 -2.13 -17.19 -5.10
CA PRO A 172 -2.41 -15.86 -4.55
C PRO A 172 -2.48 -14.81 -5.65
N LYS A 173 -3.43 -13.87 -5.53
CA LYS A 173 -3.64 -12.73 -6.45
C LYS A 173 -3.67 -11.41 -5.68
N ALA A 174 -2.83 -10.44 -6.05
CA ALA A 174 -2.78 -9.12 -5.42
C ALA A 174 -4.04 -8.28 -5.70
N PHE A 175 -4.32 -7.32 -4.81
CA PHE A 175 -5.36 -6.30 -5.02
C PHE A 175 -4.81 -5.13 -5.83
N THR A 176 -4.56 -5.37 -7.11
CA THR A 176 -4.12 -4.36 -8.07
C THR A 176 -5.32 -3.78 -8.84
N TYR A 177 -5.17 -2.55 -9.34
CA TYR A 177 -6.12 -1.98 -10.29
C TYR A 177 -6.10 -2.80 -11.59
N GLN A 178 -7.26 -3.02 -12.21
CA GLN A 178 -7.38 -3.88 -13.40
C GLN A 178 -7.91 -3.08 -14.60
N GLY A 179 -7.79 -1.74 -14.58
CA GLY A 179 -8.25 -0.89 -15.69
C GLY A 179 -9.77 -0.86 -15.87
N ASP A 180 -10.52 -1.41 -14.93
CA ASP A 180 -11.99 -1.52 -14.95
C ASP A 180 -12.70 -0.33 -14.29
N GLY A 181 -11.96 0.73 -13.94
CA GLY A 181 -12.48 1.88 -13.19
C GLY A 181 -12.81 1.57 -11.73
N ALA A 182 -12.76 0.30 -11.32
CA ALA A 182 -13.11 -0.15 -9.98
C ALA A 182 -11.92 -0.04 -9.04
N ASN A 183 -12.15 0.50 -7.85
CA ASN A 183 -11.12 0.51 -6.80
C ASN A 183 -10.85 -0.95 -6.38
N PRO A 184 -9.58 -1.41 -6.30
CA PRO A 184 -9.26 -2.78 -5.86
C PRO A 184 -9.93 -3.19 -4.55
N MET A 185 -10.15 -2.24 -3.63
CA MET A 185 -10.81 -2.46 -2.35
C MET A 185 -12.31 -2.80 -2.48
N GLN A 186 -12.97 -2.45 -3.59
CA GLN A 186 -14.35 -2.86 -3.86
C GLN A 186 -14.49 -4.37 -4.07
N ARG A 187 -13.38 -5.09 -4.31
CA ARG A 187 -13.37 -6.56 -4.44
C ARG A 187 -13.30 -7.26 -3.09
N PHE A 188 -13.04 -6.54 -2.01
CA PHE A 188 -12.87 -7.11 -0.67
C PHE A 188 -14.10 -7.90 -0.19
N PRO A 189 -15.35 -7.42 -0.35
CA PRO A 189 -16.54 -8.19 0.04
C PRO A 189 -16.68 -9.49 -0.76
N LEU A 190 -16.41 -9.44 -2.07
CA LEU A 190 -16.45 -10.64 -2.94
C LEU A 190 -15.41 -11.67 -2.51
N VAL A 191 -14.19 -11.24 -2.20
CA VAL A 191 -13.13 -12.12 -1.72
C VAL A 191 -13.49 -12.75 -0.37
N MET A 192 -14.12 -11.98 0.53
CA MET A 192 -14.63 -12.50 1.80
C MET A 192 -15.70 -13.58 1.59
N MET A 193 -16.64 -13.34 0.65
CA MET A 193 -17.65 -14.33 0.29
C MET A 193 -17.03 -15.61 -0.28
N ARG A 194 -16.00 -15.50 -1.11
CA ARG A 194 -15.25 -16.68 -1.61
C ARG A 194 -14.57 -17.44 -0.48
N LEU A 195 -14.03 -16.74 0.51
CA LEU A 195 -13.42 -17.36 1.69
C LEU A 195 -14.44 -18.17 2.48
N LEU A 196 -15.60 -17.59 2.77
CA LEU A 196 -16.69 -18.26 3.47
C LEU A 196 -17.21 -19.46 2.66
N ALA A 197 -17.43 -19.29 1.37
CA ALA A 197 -17.91 -20.36 0.48
C ALA A 197 -16.91 -21.51 0.41
N PHE A 198 -15.60 -21.23 0.31
CA PHE A 198 -14.58 -22.26 0.24
C PHE A 198 -14.55 -23.13 1.49
N PHE A 199 -14.53 -22.53 2.68
CA PHE A 199 -14.58 -23.29 3.93
C PHE A 199 -15.92 -24.00 4.11
N GLY A 200 -17.04 -23.36 3.75
CA GLY A 200 -18.36 -23.96 3.76
C GLY A 200 -18.45 -25.21 2.89
N CYS A 201 -17.88 -25.17 1.68
CA CYS A 201 -17.81 -26.32 0.77
C CYS A 201 -16.99 -27.47 1.35
N TRP A 202 -15.84 -27.20 1.97
CA TRP A 202 -15.05 -28.24 2.64
C TRP A 202 -15.82 -28.87 3.81
N ILE A 203 -16.46 -28.06 4.66
CA ILE A 203 -17.26 -28.54 5.79
C ILE A 203 -18.41 -29.42 5.27
N ALA A 204 -19.16 -28.94 4.26
CA ALA A 204 -20.25 -29.69 3.66
C ALA A 204 -19.76 -31.00 3.02
N ALA A 205 -18.61 -30.99 2.35
CA ALA A 205 -18.02 -32.20 1.78
C ALA A 205 -17.70 -33.25 2.85
N PHE A 206 -17.11 -32.85 3.99
CA PHE A 206 -16.84 -33.76 5.11
C PHE A 206 -18.10 -34.31 5.77
N ILE A 207 -19.23 -33.59 5.71
CA ILE A 207 -20.52 -34.04 6.26
C ILE A 207 -21.23 -34.99 5.28
N LEU A 208 -21.18 -34.70 3.98
CA LEU A 208 -22.03 -35.34 2.97
C LEU A 208 -21.34 -36.46 2.18
N LEU A 209 -20.00 -36.48 2.14
CA LEU A 209 -19.22 -37.42 1.32
C LEU A 209 -18.35 -38.34 2.21
N PRO A 210 -17.92 -39.52 1.70
CA PRO A 210 -17.05 -40.40 2.47
C PRO A 210 -15.71 -39.72 2.81
N THR A 211 -15.38 -39.69 4.10
CA THR A 211 -14.24 -38.96 4.66
C THR A 211 -12.90 -39.30 3.99
N ILE A 212 -12.72 -40.55 3.56
CA ILE A 212 -11.49 -41.00 2.88
C ILE A 212 -11.25 -40.22 1.59
N TRP A 213 -12.28 -40.02 0.76
CA TRP A 213 -12.17 -39.31 -0.51
C TRP A 213 -11.94 -37.81 -0.30
N VAL A 214 -12.65 -37.22 0.66
CA VAL A 214 -12.47 -35.80 1.01
C VAL A 214 -11.07 -35.55 1.59
N GLY A 215 -10.58 -36.45 2.44
CA GLY A 215 -9.22 -36.39 2.99
C GLY A 215 -8.14 -36.53 1.91
N LEU A 216 -8.33 -37.42 0.93
CA LEU A 216 -7.41 -37.55 -0.20
C LEU A 216 -7.38 -36.27 -1.04
N ALA A 217 -8.54 -35.70 -1.36
CA ALA A 217 -8.63 -34.43 -2.08
C ALA A 217 -7.94 -33.29 -1.32
N LEU A 218 -8.13 -33.21 -0.01
CA LEU A 218 -7.47 -32.21 0.84
C LEU A 218 -5.95 -32.39 0.83
N THR A 219 -5.48 -33.64 0.89
CA THR A 219 -4.05 -33.97 0.86
C THR A 219 -3.41 -33.58 -0.47
N LEU A 220 -4.10 -33.78 -1.59
CA LEU A 220 -3.65 -33.37 -2.91
C LEU A 220 -3.65 -31.84 -3.08
N TYR A 221 -4.60 -31.14 -2.46
CA TYR A 221 -4.68 -29.69 -2.50
C TYR A 221 -3.68 -28.99 -1.56
N ALA A 222 -3.33 -29.59 -0.42
CA ALA A 222 -2.49 -28.97 0.61
C ALA A 222 -1.14 -28.45 0.09
N PRO A 223 -0.37 -29.18 -0.76
CA PRO A 223 0.86 -28.66 -1.35
C PRO A 223 0.67 -27.36 -2.13
N LEU A 224 -0.42 -27.24 -2.91
CA LEU A 224 -0.74 -26.04 -3.67
C LEU A 224 -0.99 -24.84 -2.73
N ALA A 225 -1.80 -25.06 -1.69
CA ALA A 225 -2.09 -24.05 -0.68
C ALA A 225 -0.83 -23.59 0.06
N ILE A 226 0.03 -24.54 0.46
CA ILE A 226 1.30 -24.27 1.14
C ILE A 226 2.22 -23.45 0.25
N LEU A 227 2.38 -23.82 -1.03
CA LEU A 227 3.21 -23.07 -1.97
C LEU A 227 2.68 -21.64 -2.17
N GLY A 228 1.36 -21.47 -2.29
CA GLY A 228 0.72 -20.17 -2.39
C GLY A 228 0.98 -19.30 -1.16
N ILE A 229 0.78 -19.84 0.04
CA ILE A 229 1.03 -19.14 1.31
C ILE A 229 2.52 -18.80 1.46
N ARG A 230 3.43 -19.73 1.15
CA ARG A 230 4.88 -19.48 1.18
C ARG A 230 5.26 -18.34 0.24
N LYS A 231 4.65 -18.25 -0.93
CA LYS A 231 4.86 -17.13 -1.86
C LYS A 231 4.42 -15.80 -1.24
N VAL A 232 3.25 -15.74 -0.62
CA VAL A 232 2.78 -14.53 0.10
C VAL A 232 3.74 -14.13 1.21
N TYR A 233 4.19 -15.09 2.02
CA TYR A 233 5.16 -14.83 3.09
C TYR A 233 6.48 -14.29 2.54
N GLY A 234 7.04 -14.92 1.51
CA GLY A 234 8.28 -14.47 0.88
C GLY A 234 8.17 -13.08 0.22
N THR A 235 6.97 -12.62 -0.11
CA THR A 235 6.76 -11.30 -0.71
C THR A 235 6.43 -10.21 0.31
N PHE A 236 5.58 -10.49 1.31
CA PHE A 236 5.01 -9.45 2.18
C PHE A 236 5.44 -9.56 3.65
N ALA A 237 6.08 -10.66 4.06
CA ALA A 237 6.57 -10.85 5.43
C ALA A 237 8.06 -10.54 5.58
N VAL A 238 8.77 -10.20 4.50
CA VAL A 238 10.19 -9.84 4.56
C VAL A 238 10.34 -8.52 5.30
N GLU A 239 10.99 -8.58 6.45
CA GLU A 239 11.47 -7.40 7.16
C GLU A 239 12.70 -6.89 6.39
N MET A 240 12.61 -5.69 5.84
CA MET A 240 13.79 -5.07 5.24
C MET A 240 14.71 -4.61 6.37
N PRO A 241 16.01 -4.93 6.32
CA PRO A 241 16.95 -4.50 7.35
C PRO A 241 16.97 -2.96 7.45
N GLU A 242 17.16 -2.48 8.69
CA GLU A 242 17.33 -1.06 9.02
C GLU A 242 18.54 -0.44 8.32
#